data_AF-A0A7S1MB03-F1
#
_entry.id   AF-A0A7S1MB03-F1
#
_cell.length_a   1.000
_cell.length_b   1.000
_cell.length_c   1.000
_cell.angle_alpha   90.00
_cell.angle_beta   90.00
_cell.angle_gamma   90.00
#
_symmetry.space_group_name_H-M   'P 1'
#
loop_
_entity.id
_entity.type
_entity.pdbx_description
1 polymer ?
#
loop_
_entity_poly.entity_id
_entity_poly.type
_entity_poly.pdbx_seq_one_letter_code
_entity_poly.pdbx_strand_id
1 'polypeptide(L)'
;RREIVCKDGALEKATQKQGKVHFSVCVWNLSEYSKSSGLGEEAASTVHVFYESKDERKVLNAFSSAGIDLESAEAVPVDPNSSLPHEQQVMYAKENLYLQDLYTWEEGPPLSADDLKSRFKMK
;
A
#
# COMPACT_ATOMS: atom_id res chain seq x y z
N ARG A 1 -0.78 -12.07 2.63
CA ARG A 1 -0.57 -10.65 2.27
C ARG A 1 -1.74 -10.16 1.44
N ARG A 2 -2.00 -8.86 1.45
CA ARG A 2 -2.93 -8.21 0.52
C ARG A 2 -2.20 -7.06 -0.17
N GLU A 3 -2.51 -6.81 -1.43
CA GLU A 3 -1.99 -5.67 -2.20
C GLU A 3 -3.13 -4.68 -2.43
N ILE A 4 -2.89 -3.41 -2.14
CA ILE A 4 -3.89 -2.36 -2.35
C ILE A 4 -3.22 -1.04 -2.74
N VAL A 5 -3.91 -0.25 -3.54
CA VAL A 5 -3.55 1.16 -3.78
C VAL A 5 -4.35 2.04 -2.82
N CYS A 6 -3.69 2.90 -2.07
CA CYS A 6 -4.35 3.82 -1.15
C CYS A 6 -3.64 5.18 -1.08
N LYS A 7 -4.35 6.20 -0.58
CA LYS A 7 -3.78 7.54 -0.36
C LYS A 7 -2.77 7.52 0.77
N ASP A 8 -1.67 8.25 0.60
CA ASP A 8 -0.56 8.25 1.56
C ASP A 8 -1.01 8.70 2.96
N GLY A 9 -1.88 9.72 3.01
CA GLY A 9 -2.46 10.20 4.28
C GLY A 9 -3.38 9.18 4.97
N ALA A 10 -4.01 8.27 4.23
CA ALA A 10 -4.78 7.17 4.81
C ALA A 10 -3.85 6.04 5.29
N LEU A 11 -2.79 5.75 4.53
CA LEU A 11 -1.77 4.79 4.92
C LEU A 11 -1.08 5.19 6.23
N GLU A 12 -0.70 6.46 6.37
CA GLU A 12 -0.10 7.00 7.60
C GLU A 12 -1.02 6.77 8.82
N LYS A 13 -2.33 7.01 8.68
CA LYS A 13 -3.30 6.75 9.76
C LYS A 13 -3.40 5.26 10.11
N ALA A 14 -3.33 4.37 9.12
CA ALA A 14 -3.35 2.93 9.35
C ALA A 14 -2.09 2.47 10.09
N THR A 15 -0.91 2.95 9.67
CA THR A 15 0.39 2.52 10.24
C THR A 15 0.63 3.05 11.65
N GLN A 16 -0.05 4.13 12.07
CA GLN A 16 -0.11 4.52 13.50
C GLN A 16 -0.68 3.44 14.43
N LYS A 17 -1.35 2.40 13.89
CA LYS A 17 -1.83 1.24 14.67
C LYS A 17 -0.77 0.14 14.81
N GLN A 18 0.35 0.21 14.08
CA GLN A 18 1.47 -0.72 14.26
C GLN A 18 1.95 -0.69 15.71
N GLY A 19 2.26 -1.87 16.25
CA GLY A 19 2.68 -2.10 17.63
C GLY A 19 1.53 -2.54 18.53
N LYS A 20 0.30 -2.06 18.28
CA LYS A 20 -0.93 -2.59 18.89
C LYS A 20 -1.54 -3.72 18.06
N VAL A 21 -1.46 -3.58 16.74
CA VAL A 21 -1.83 -4.61 15.77
C VAL A 21 -0.54 -5.07 15.09
N HIS A 22 -0.40 -6.38 14.89
CA HIS A 22 0.79 -6.97 14.29
C HIS A 22 0.60 -7.08 12.78
N PHE A 23 1.27 -6.19 12.05
CA PHE A 23 1.32 -6.19 10.59
C PHE A 23 2.51 -5.36 10.12
N SER A 24 3.03 -5.73 8.96
CA SER A 24 4.11 -5.03 8.27
C SER A 24 3.61 -4.52 6.93
N VAL A 25 4.20 -3.43 6.43
CA VAL A 25 3.89 -2.89 5.11
C VAL A 25 5.14 -2.68 4.27
N CYS A 26 5.02 -3.00 2.99
CA CYS A 26 5.95 -2.55 1.96
C CYS A 26 5.22 -1.55 1.06
N VAL A 27 5.83 -0.40 0.82
CA VAL A 27 5.20 0.77 0.20
C VAL A 27 5.99 1.17 -1.03
N TRP A 28 5.33 1.22 -2.17
CA TRP A 28 5.85 1.73 -3.42
C TRP A 28 5.07 2.98 -3.79
N ASN A 29 5.72 4.14 -3.67
CA ASN A 29 5.09 5.43 -3.95
C ASN A 29 4.73 5.50 -5.44
N LEU A 30 3.52 5.96 -5.74
CA LEU A 30 3.12 6.19 -7.12
C LEU A 30 3.41 7.63 -7.51
N SER A 31 3.97 7.83 -8.70
CA SER A 31 4.16 9.16 -9.27
C SER A 31 2.82 9.87 -9.43
N GLU A 32 2.84 11.20 -9.47
CA GLU A 32 1.66 12.03 -9.72
C GLU A 32 0.97 11.76 -11.09
N TYR A 33 1.69 11.08 -11.99
CA TYR A 33 1.22 10.66 -13.31
C TYR A 33 0.53 9.29 -13.29
N SER A 34 0.60 8.54 -12.19
CA SER A 34 -0.12 7.29 -12.06
C SER A 34 -1.62 7.52 -12.05
N LYS A 35 -2.40 6.60 -12.66
CA LYS A 35 -3.86 6.69 -12.71
C LYS A 35 -4.49 6.97 -11.34
N SER A 36 -4.03 6.26 -10.31
CA SER A 36 -4.58 6.30 -8.95
C SER A 36 -3.96 7.37 -8.02
N SER A 37 -2.90 8.05 -8.48
CA SER A 37 -2.14 9.03 -7.69
C SER A 37 -2.29 10.45 -8.24
N GLY A 38 -1.76 11.42 -7.51
CA GLY A 38 -1.80 12.85 -7.84
C GLY A 38 -0.87 13.65 -6.93
N LEU A 39 -1.04 14.96 -6.91
CA LEU A 39 -0.26 15.86 -6.06
C LEU A 39 -0.91 16.02 -4.68
N GLY A 40 -0.08 16.23 -3.65
CA GLY A 40 -0.55 16.58 -2.30
C GLY A 40 -1.41 15.48 -1.67
N GLU A 41 -2.63 15.80 -1.26
CA GLU A 41 -3.56 14.85 -0.62
C GLU A 41 -3.99 13.70 -1.55
N GLU A 42 -3.83 13.89 -2.87
CA GLU A 42 -4.13 12.86 -3.86
C GLU A 42 -2.96 11.90 -4.10
N ALA A 43 -1.79 12.13 -3.50
CA ALA A 43 -0.66 11.21 -3.57
C ALA A 43 -1.05 9.84 -3.00
N ALA A 44 -0.65 8.79 -3.72
CA ALA A 44 -1.01 7.42 -3.43
C ALA A 44 0.19 6.50 -3.55
N SER A 45 0.05 5.33 -2.94
CA SER A 45 1.05 4.27 -2.97
C SER A 45 0.39 2.93 -3.22
N THR A 46 1.11 2.05 -3.93
CA THR A 46 0.81 0.61 -3.90
C THR A 46 1.44 0.02 -2.65
N VAL A 47 0.65 -0.71 -1.88
CA VAL A 47 1.06 -1.22 -0.56
C VAL A 47 0.81 -2.72 -0.50
N HIS A 48 1.84 -3.46 -0.08
CA HIS A 48 1.66 -4.82 0.40
C HIS A 48 1.50 -4.81 1.92
N VAL A 49 0.44 -5.42 2.40
CA VAL A 49 0.16 -5.61 3.82
C VAL A 49 0.42 -7.06 4.19
N PHE A 50 1.40 -7.28 5.07
CA PHE A 50 1.79 -8.59 5.58
C PHE A 50 1.27 -8.77 7.00
N TYR A 51 0.58 -9.87 7.25
CA TYR A 51 0.00 -10.22 8.53
C TYR A 51 -0.27 -11.72 8.61
N GLU A 52 -0.24 -12.27 9.82
CA GLU A 52 -0.66 -13.65 10.09
C GLU A 52 -2.18 -13.75 10.20
N SER A 53 -2.76 -14.91 9.84
CA SER A 53 -4.21 -15.12 9.84
C SER A 53 -4.88 -14.82 11.21
N LYS A 54 -4.16 -15.02 12.31
CA LYS A 54 -4.65 -14.74 13.68
C LYS A 54 -4.93 -13.25 13.92
N ASP A 55 -4.27 -12.36 13.17
CA ASP A 55 -4.38 -10.91 13.31
C ASP A 55 -5.27 -10.27 12.24
N GLU A 56 -5.76 -11.05 11.27
CA GLU A 56 -6.52 -10.56 10.09
C GLU A 56 -7.63 -9.59 10.47
N ARG A 57 -8.56 -9.98 11.36
CA ARG A 57 -9.67 -9.12 11.76
C ARG A 57 -9.21 -7.78 12.35
N LYS A 58 -8.11 -7.77 13.11
CA LYS A 58 -7.57 -6.52 13.69
C LYS A 58 -6.93 -5.65 12.62
N VAL A 59 -6.26 -6.25 11.64
CA VAL A 59 -5.66 -5.55 10.49
C VAL A 59 -6.75 -4.92 9.63
N LEU A 60 -7.78 -5.69 9.24
CA LEU A 60 -8.91 -5.18 8.47
C LEU A 60 -9.61 -4.00 9.19
N ASN A 61 -9.79 -4.10 10.51
CA ASN A 61 -10.31 -3.00 11.32
C ASN A 61 -9.38 -1.79 11.37
N ALA A 62 -8.06 -1.99 11.45
CA ALA A 62 -7.08 -0.90 11.47
C ALA A 62 -7.13 -0.10 10.17
N PHE A 63 -7.15 -0.79 9.02
CA PHE A 63 -7.20 -0.17 7.70
C PHE A 63 -8.55 0.49 7.42
N SER A 64 -9.67 -0.17 7.72
CA SER A 64 -11.00 0.44 7.55
C SER A 64 -11.19 1.69 8.42
N SER A 65 -10.66 1.73 9.64
CA SER A 65 -10.68 2.92 10.49
C SER A 65 -9.88 4.11 9.92
N ALA A 66 -8.95 3.83 9.02
CA ALA A 66 -8.17 4.82 8.28
C ALA A 66 -8.80 5.20 6.93
N GLY A 67 -9.91 4.57 6.55
CA GLY A 67 -10.59 4.78 5.27
C GLY A 67 -10.08 3.90 4.12
N ILE A 68 -9.35 2.82 4.42
CA ILE A 68 -8.84 1.87 3.42
C ILE A 68 -9.65 0.58 3.47
N ASP A 69 -10.34 0.24 2.38
CA ASP A 69 -11.06 -1.03 2.25
C ASP A 69 -10.11 -2.16 1.84
N LEU A 70 -9.35 -2.66 2.83
CA LEU A 70 -8.43 -3.77 2.62
C LEU A 70 -9.17 -5.10 2.36
N GLU A 71 -10.44 -5.23 2.74
CA GLU A 71 -11.22 -6.45 2.49
C GLU A 71 -11.49 -6.68 1.00
N SER A 72 -11.60 -5.60 0.22
CA SER A 72 -11.75 -5.64 -1.25
C SER A 72 -10.54 -6.23 -1.99
N ALA A 73 -9.35 -6.19 -1.37
CA ALA A 73 -8.12 -6.72 -1.95
C ALA A 73 -7.98 -8.23 -1.69
N GLU A 74 -7.53 -9.00 -2.68
CA GLU A 74 -7.35 -10.45 -2.53
C GLU A 74 -6.31 -10.80 -1.44
N ALA A 75 -6.67 -11.74 -0.56
CA ALA A 75 -5.74 -12.33 0.39
C ALA A 75 -4.91 -13.44 -0.26
N VAL A 76 -3.64 -13.15 -0.52
CA VAL A 76 -2.69 -14.08 -1.11
C VAL A 76 -1.78 -14.67 -0.02
N PRO A 77 -1.72 -15.99 0.17
CA PRO A 77 -0.79 -16.58 1.12
C PRO A 77 0.66 -16.34 0.70
N VAL A 78 1.54 -16.09 1.66
CA VAL A 78 2.98 -15.92 1.39
C VAL A 78 3.63 -17.29 1.38
N ASP A 79 4.02 -17.77 0.19
CA ASP A 79 4.56 -19.12 -0.01
C ASP A 79 5.95 -19.27 0.64
N PRO A 80 6.15 -20.25 1.56
CA PRO A 80 7.45 -20.59 2.13
C PRO A 80 8.54 -20.87 1.10
N ASN A 81 8.17 -21.36 -0.08
CA ASN A 81 9.08 -21.68 -1.18
C ASN A 81 9.12 -20.60 -2.27
N SER A 82 8.54 -19.42 -1.99
CA SER A 82 8.54 -18.29 -2.92
C SER A 82 9.97 -17.94 -3.35
N SER A 83 10.13 -17.61 -4.63
CA SER A 83 11.39 -17.07 -5.17
C SER A 83 11.66 -15.63 -4.74
N LEU A 84 10.80 -15.05 -3.89
CA LEU A 84 10.89 -13.70 -3.35
C LEU A 84 11.19 -13.77 -1.84
N PRO A 85 12.47 -13.88 -1.43
CA PRO A 85 12.84 -14.08 -0.02
C PRO A 85 12.35 -12.97 0.92
N HIS A 86 12.19 -11.76 0.39
CA HIS A 86 11.73 -10.62 1.17
C HIS A 86 10.31 -10.81 1.72
N GLU A 87 9.42 -11.50 1.00
CA GLU A 87 8.04 -11.72 1.47
C GLU A 87 8.02 -12.55 2.76
N GLN A 88 8.86 -13.59 2.82
CA GLN A 88 9.06 -14.41 4.03
C GLN A 88 9.70 -13.60 5.16
N GLN A 89 10.73 -12.82 4.84
CA GLN A 89 11.42 -11.99 5.83
C GLN A 89 10.48 -10.96 6.48
N VAL A 90 9.59 -10.34 5.68
CA VAL A 90 8.64 -9.34 6.18
C VAL A 90 7.48 -10.00 6.94
N MET A 91 6.96 -11.13 6.45
CA MET A 91 5.87 -11.87 7.11
C MET A 91 6.26 -12.36 8.50
N TYR A 92 7.50 -12.84 8.66
CA TYR A 92 7.99 -13.44 9.91
C TYR A 92 8.99 -12.54 10.66
N ALA A 93 9.04 -11.25 10.33
CA ALA A 93 9.80 -10.28 11.09
C ALA A 93 9.27 -10.24 12.53
N LYS A 94 10.19 -10.22 13.51
CA LYS A 94 9.81 -10.12 14.93
C LYS A 94 9.11 -8.80 15.25
N GLU A 95 9.46 -7.75 14.51
CA GLU A 95 8.93 -6.40 14.66
C GLU A 95 8.04 -6.05 13.47
N ASN A 96 7.11 -5.13 13.68
CA ASN A 96 6.32 -4.57 12.59
C ASN A 96 7.22 -3.70 11.73
N LEU A 97 7.30 -4.00 10.44
CA LEU A 97 8.12 -3.25 9.50
C LEU A 97 7.27 -2.23 8.74
N TYR A 98 7.87 -1.07 8.48
CA TYR A 98 7.42 -0.11 7.49
C TYR A 98 8.57 0.07 6.50
N LEU A 99 8.48 -0.56 5.34
CA LEU A 99 9.50 -0.49 4.31
C LEU A 99 8.96 0.34 3.16
N GLN A 100 9.65 1.42 2.82
CA GLN A 100 9.24 2.32 1.75
C GLN A 100 10.34 2.39 0.69
N ASP A 101 9.94 2.18 -0.55
CA ASP A 101 10.80 2.39 -1.71
C ASP A 101 11.10 3.89 -1.88
N LEU A 102 12.34 4.21 -2.23
CA LEU A 102 12.78 5.61 -2.39
C LEU A 102 12.43 6.18 -3.78
N TYR A 103 12.06 5.32 -4.72
CA TYR A 103 11.65 5.70 -6.07
C TYR A 103 10.12 5.83 -6.17
N THR A 104 9.69 6.49 -7.23
CA THR A 104 8.29 6.56 -7.62
C THR A 104 8.03 5.70 -8.84
N TRP A 105 6.83 5.13 -8.90
CA TRP A 105 6.43 4.17 -9.91
C TRP A 105 5.18 4.65 -10.65
N GLU A 106 5.03 4.23 -11.90
CA GLU A 106 3.85 4.54 -12.70
C GLU A 106 2.92 3.33 -12.80
N GLU A 107 1.67 3.51 -12.39
CA GLU A 107 0.64 2.50 -12.56
C GLU A 107 0.08 2.53 -13.99
N GLY A 108 0.24 1.42 -14.70
CA GLY A 108 -0.42 1.19 -15.99
C GLY A 108 0.20 1.98 -17.15
N PRO A 109 -0.51 2.12 -18.28
CA PRO A 109 -0.04 2.91 -19.40
C PRO A 109 0.01 4.40 -19.05
N PRO A 110 0.88 5.18 -19.72
CA PRO A 110 0.94 6.63 -19.52
C PRO A 110 -0.44 7.28 -19.70
N LEU A 111 -0.72 8.29 -18.88
CA LEU A 111 -1.92 9.11 -19.04
C LEU A 111 -1.95 9.82 -20.40
N SER A 112 -3.15 10.01 -20.93
CA SER A 112 -3.30 10.79 -22.17
C SER A 112 -2.95 12.26 -21.94
N ALA A 113 -2.61 12.97 -23.02
CA ALA A 113 -2.31 14.40 -22.94
C ALA A 113 -3.49 15.21 -22.36
N ASP A 114 -4.73 14.82 -22.64
CA ASP A 114 -5.92 15.49 -22.13
C ASP A 114 -6.13 15.23 -20.63
N ASP A 115 -5.86 14.01 -20.17
CA ASP A 115 -5.88 13.68 -18.73
C ASP A 115 -4.83 14.48 -17.96
N LEU A 116 -3.62 14.60 -18.53
CA LEU A 116 -2.54 15.39 -17.95
C LEU A 116 -2.92 16.88 -17.87
N LYS A 117 -3.48 17.45 -18.94
CA LYS A 117 -3.94 18.85 -18.94
C LYS A 117 -5.01 19.10 -17.90
N SER A 118 -6.00 18.20 -17.82
CA SER A 118 -7.08 18.29 -16.83
C SER A 118 -6.54 18.22 -15.40
N ARG A 119 -5.68 17.23 -15.13
CA ARG A 119 -5.10 16.97 -13.80
C ARG A 119 -4.20 18.09 -13.32
N PHE A 120 -3.27 18.54 -14.16
CA PHE A 120 -2.26 19.54 -13.79
C PHE A 120 -2.69 20.98 -14.11
N LYS A 121 -3.93 21.18 -14.57
CA LYS A 121 -4.46 22.49 -14.99
C LYS A 121 -3.53 23.21 -15.97
N MET A 122 -2.90 22.43 -16.86
CA MET A 122 -2.01 22.97 -17.89
C MET A 122 -2.86 23.60 -18.98
N LYS A 123 -2.51 24.83 -19.37
CA LYS A 123 -3.19 25.57 -20.45
C LYS A 123 -2.85 24.99 -21.82
#